data_AF-A0A345QEK7-F1
#
_entry.id   AF-A0A345QEK7-F1
#
_cell.length_a   1.000
_cell.length_b   1.000
_cell.length_c   1.000
_cell.angle_alpha   90.00
_cell.angle_beta   90.00
_cell.angle_gamma   90.00
#
_symmetry.space_group_name_H-M   'P 1'
#
loop_
_entity.id
_entity.type
_entity.pdbx_description
1 polymer ?
#
loop_
_entity_poly.entity_id
_entity_poly.type
_entity_poly.pdbx_seq_one_letter_code
_entity_poly.pdbx_strand_id
1 'polypeptide(L)' 'MALDDKLGDNGDAFYNCLMAAHDGLSEAQSHALNARLVLILANEIADLNVLQDLIGEAAQNA' A
#
# COMPACT_ATOMS: atom_id res chain seq x y z
N MET A 1 3.24 -15.77 -5.03
CA MET A 1 2.71 -16.34 -3.76
C MET A 1 1.31 -15.76 -3.61
N ALA A 2 0.31 -16.48 -3.10
CA ALA A 2 -0.92 -15.78 -2.71
C ALA A 2 -0.52 -14.92 -1.51
N LEU A 3 -0.70 -13.60 -1.60
CA LEU A 3 -0.51 -12.70 -0.46
C LEU A 3 -1.36 -13.25 0.68
N ASP A 4 -0.70 -13.80 1.69
CA ASP A 4 -1.36 -14.28 2.89
C ASP A 4 -2.03 -13.07 3.54
N ASP A 5 -3.29 -13.22 3.96
CA ASP A 5 -4.03 -12.14 4.60
C ASP A 5 -3.45 -11.89 6.00
N LYS A 6 -2.45 -11.02 6.06
CA LYS A 6 -1.77 -10.64 7.30
C LYS A 6 -2.57 -9.65 8.13
N LEU A 7 -3.61 -9.02 7.58
CA LEU A 7 -4.39 -8.01 8.29
C LEU A 7 -5.65 -8.61 8.92
N GLY A 8 -6.27 -9.63 8.31
CA GLY A 8 -7.50 -10.23 8.80
C GLY A 8 -8.57 -9.18 9.06
N ASP A 9 -9.18 -9.22 10.24
CA ASP A 9 -10.20 -8.25 10.67
C ASP A 9 -9.71 -6.78 10.68
N ASN A 10 -8.39 -6.54 10.70
CA ASN A 10 -7.84 -5.17 10.62
C ASN A 10 -7.80 -4.61 9.20
N GLY A 11 -8.06 -5.42 8.17
CA GLY A 11 -8.07 -4.98 6.77
C GLY A 11 -9.08 -3.85 6.53
N ASP A 12 -10.28 -3.98 7.09
CA ASP A 12 -11.34 -2.97 6.99
C ASP A 12 -10.95 -1.67 7.71
N ALA A 13 -10.34 -1.77 8.89
CA ALA A 13 -9.86 -0.60 9.63
C ALA A 13 -8.76 0.15 8.87
N PHE A 14 -7.82 -0.57 8.26
CA PHE A 14 -6.79 0.03 7.42
C PHE A 14 -7.39 0.70 6.17
N TYR A 15 -8.30 0.01 5.47
CA TYR A 15 -8.95 0.57 4.28
C TYR A 15 -9.73 1.85 4.60
N ASN A 16 -10.49 1.86 5.70
CA ASN A 16 -11.22 3.05 6.14
C ASN A 16 -10.27 4.21 6.47
N CYS A 17 -9.15 3.94 7.15
CA CYS A 17 -8.12 4.94 7.43
C CYS A 17 -7.52 5.51 6.13
N LEU A 18 -7.21 4.64 5.17
CA LEU A 18 -6.68 5.03 3.87
C LEU A 18 -7.67 5.90 3.10
N MET A 19 -8.94 5.51 3.03
CA MET A 19 -9.98 6.29 2.34
C MET A 19 -10.21 7.64 3.00
N ALA A 20 -10.23 7.71 4.34
CA ALA A 20 -10.33 8.98 5.05
C ALA A 20 -9.17 9.93 4.73
N ALA A 21 -7.96 9.39 4.51
CA ALA A 21 -6.80 10.19 4.12
C ALA A 21 -6.91 10.79 2.70
N HIS A 22 -7.78 10.22 1.85
CA HIS A 22 -8.07 10.74 0.50
C HIS A 22 -9.19 11.78 0.47
N ASP A 23 -9.94 11.96 1.56
CA ASP A 23 -11.09 12.87 1.59
C ASP A 23 -10.67 14.32 1.27
N GLY A 24 -11.41 14.95 0.35
CA GLY A 24 -11.13 16.31 -0.13
C GLY A 24 -9.90 16.47 -1.05
N LEU A 25 -9.17 15.39 -1.38
CA LEU A 25 -8.04 15.45 -2.30
C LEU A 25 -8.51 15.39 -3.77
N SER A 26 -7.81 16.11 -4.65
CA SER A 26 -7.89 15.87 -6.09
C SER A 26 -7.23 14.54 -6.46
N GLU A 27 -7.52 14.03 -7.66
CA GLU A 27 -6.89 12.81 -8.18
C GLU A 27 -5.35 12.89 -8.15
N ALA A 28 -4.78 14.01 -8.57
CA ALA A 28 -3.33 14.22 -8.53
C ALA A 28 -2.77 14.20 -7.09
N GLN A 29 -3.50 14.77 -6.13
CA GLN A 29 -3.11 14.77 -4.72
C GLN A 29 -3.24 13.36 -4.11
N SER A 30 -4.28 12.63 -4.47
CA SER A 30 -4.51 11.23 -4.10
C SER A 30 -3.37 10.33 -4.59
N HIS A 31 -2.96 10.46 -5.86
CA HIS A 31 -1.79 9.76 -6.38
C HIS A 31 -0.50 10.13 -5.64
N ALA A 32 -0.30 11.41 -5.34
CA ALA A 32 0.86 11.85 -4.57
C ALA A 32 0.84 11.31 -3.13
N LEU A 33 -0.34 11.16 -2.51
CA LEU A 33 -0.49 10.50 -1.20
C LEU A 33 -0.08 9.04 -1.27
N ASN A 34 -0.60 8.29 -2.25
CA ASN A 34 -0.27 6.88 -2.43
C ASN A 34 1.23 6.67 -2.66
N ALA A 35 1.87 7.50 -3.50
CA ALA A 35 3.32 7.43 -3.74
C ALA A 35 4.13 7.65 -2.44
N ARG A 36 3.75 8.63 -1.62
CA ARG A 36 4.39 8.86 -0.31
C ARG A 36 4.19 7.69 0.64
N LEU A 37 2.98 7.15 0.70
CA LEU A 37 2.67 5.99 1.55
C LEU A 37 3.52 4.77 1.16
N VAL A 38 3.66 4.48 -0.15
CA VAL A 38 4.52 3.39 -0.64
C VAL A 38 5.97 3.57 -0.18
N LEU A 39 6.52 4.78 -0.28
CA LEU A 39 7.90 5.06 0.17
C LEU A 39 8.07 4.89 1.68
N ILE A 40 7.08 5.29 2.48
CA ILE A 40 7.10 5.10 3.94
C ILE A 40 7.04 3.61 4.28
N LEU A 41 6.10 2.86 3.69
CA LEU A 41 6.00 1.41 3.90
C LEU A 41 7.27 0.68 3.47
N ALA A 42 7.89 1.10 2.37
CA ALA A 42 9.17 0.55 1.92
C ALA A 42 10.30 0.78 2.95
N ASN A 43 10.34 1.98 3.56
CA ASN A 43 11.26 2.27 4.65
C ASN A 43 11.00 1.41 5.89
N GLU A 44 9.73 1.18 6.26
CA GLU A 44 9.37 0.32 7.40
C GLU A 44 9.74 -1.16 7.17
N ILE A 45 9.64 -1.65 5.92
CA ILE A 45 10.01 -3.03 5.55
C ILE A 45 11.54 -3.22 5.56
N ALA A 46 12.30 -2.20 5.12
CA ALA A 46 13.77 -2.16 5.16
C ALA A 46 14.52 -3.36 4.53
N ASP A 47 13.87 -4.12 3.64
CA ASP A 47 14.45 -5.27 2.94
C ASP A 47 14.19 -5.19 1.44
N LEU A 48 15.25 -5.00 0.65
CA LEU A 48 15.17 -4.85 -0.80
C LEU A 48 14.62 -6.10 -1.50
N ASN A 49 14.94 -7.31 -1.02
CA ASN A 49 14.47 -8.54 -1.66
C ASN A 49 12.96 -8.68 -1.46
N VAL A 50 12.47 -8.43 -0.23
CA VAL A 50 11.04 -8.42 0.06
C VAL A 50 10.31 -7.39 -0.80
N LEU A 51 10.87 -6.18 -0.95
CA LEU A 51 10.26 -5.15 -1.79
C LEU A 51 10.22 -5.53 -3.27
N GLN A 52 11.27 -6.18 -3.80
CA GLN A 52 11.30 -6.67 -5.17
C GLN A 52 10.24 -7.75 -5.42
N ASP A 53 10.08 -8.69 -4.48
CA ASP A 53 9.06 -9.72 -4.55
C ASP A 53 7.66 -9.10 -4.56
N LEU A 54 7.38 -8.15 -3.66
CA LEU A 54 6.09 -7.45 -3.59
C LEU A 54 5.78 -6.68 -4.89
N ILE A 55 6.77 -6.00 -5.48
CA ILE A 55 6.59 -5.31 -6.78
C ILE A 55 6.29 -6.31 -7.89
N GLY A 56 7.02 -7.44 -7.90
CA GLY A 56 6.79 -8.52 -8.86
C GLY A 56 5.37 -9.10 -8.76
N GLU A 57 4.84 -9.25 -7.55
CA GLU A 57 3.46 -9.72 -7.34
C GLU A 57 2.40 -8.69 -7.73
N ALA A 58 2.62 -7.41 -7.40
CA ALA A 58 1.72 -6.33 -7.79
C ALA A 58 1.65 -6.17 -9.33
N ALA A 59 2.79 -6.30 -10.02
CA ALA A 59 2.84 -6.19 -11.48
C ALA A 59 2.18 -7.37 -12.22
N GLN A 60 2.03 -8.53 -11.57
CA GLN A 60 1.35 -9.69 -12.17
C GLN A 60 -0.18 -9.56 -12.18
N ASN A 61 -0.74 -8.66 -11.37
CA ASN A 61 -2.18 -8.48 -11.18
C ASN A 61 -2.68 -7.12 -11.69
N ALA A 62 -1.91 -6.45 -12.55
CA ALA A 62 -2.20 -5.13 -13.13
C ALA A 62 -2.78 -5.21 -14.55
#